data_AF-A0A846PGP1-F1
#
_entry.id   AF-A0A846PGP1-F1
#
_cell.length_a   1.000
_cell.length_b   1.000
_cell.length_c   1.000
_cell.angle_alpha   90.00
_cell.angle_beta   90.00
_cell.angle_gamma   90.00
#
_symmetry.space_group_name_H-M   'P 1'
#
loop_
_entity.id
_entity.type
_entity.pdbx_description
1 polymer ?
#
loop_
_entity_poly.entity_id
_entity_poly.type
_entity_poly.pdbx_seq_one_letter_code
_entity_poly.pdbx_strand_id
1 'polypeptide(L)' 'MKLANKQLRRSAQSWMNRVEKKPPLNMNYNSELRDWLQHVILEAEKNKDFKRKDQFQSLLEDLNSV' A
#
# COMPACT_ATOMS: atom_id res chain seq x y z
N MET A 1 32.78 -29.19 8.47
CA MET A 1 31.33 -28.95 8.28
C MET A 1 30.58 -28.27 9.45
N LYS A 2 31.16 -28.05 10.64
CA LYS A 2 30.44 -27.42 11.78
C LYS A 2 30.41 -25.88 11.76
N LEU A 3 31.39 -25.22 11.13
CA LEU A 3 31.49 -23.75 11.05
C LEU A 3 30.51 -23.13 10.04
N ALA A 4 30.34 -23.75 8.88
CA ALA A 4 29.41 -23.28 7.83
C ALA A 4 27.96 -23.18 8.35
N ASN A 5 27.50 -24.17 9.14
CA ASN A 5 26.17 -24.18 9.72
C ASN A 5 25.94 -23.07 10.77
N LYS A 6 26.97 -22.68 11.54
CA LYS A 6 26.86 -21.54 12.49
C LYS A 6 26.76 -20.21 11.77
N GLN A 7 27.48 -20.04 10.67
CA GLN A 7 27.45 -18.82 9.87
C GLN A 7 26.12 -18.68 9.12
N LEU A 8 25.57 -19.78 8.60
CA LEU A 8 24.24 -19.85 7.97
C LEU A 8 23.11 -19.52 8.94
N ARG A 9 23.20 -19.98 10.20
CA ARG A 9 22.21 -19.61 11.24
C ARG A 9 22.29 -18.13 11.62
N ARG A 10 23.50 -17.57 11.73
CA ARG A 10 23.68 -16.14 12.03
C ARG A 10 23.21 -15.23 10.90
N SER A 11 23.46 -15.61 9.64
CA SER A 11 22.96 -14.86 8.51
C SER A 11 21.43 -14.95 8.44
N ALA A 12 20.84 -16.13 8.59
CA ALA A 12 19.38 -16.29 8.65
C ALA A 12 18.74 -15.45 9.77
N GLN A 13 19.31 -15.45 10.98
CA GLN A 13 18.83 -14.63 12.10
C GLN A 13 18.96 -13.13 11.80
N SER A 14 20.06 -12.70 11.15
CA SER A 14 20.25 -11.30 10.76
C SER A 14 19.26 -10.86 9.67
N TRP A 15 18.86 -11.76 8.76
CA TRP A 15 17.84 -11.48 7.75
C TRP A 15 16.45 -11.41 8.40
N MET A 16 16.11 -12.35 9.28
CA MET A 16 14.85 -12.33 10.03
C MET A 16 14.69 -11.04 10.84
N ASN A 17 15.72 -10.63 11.58
CA ASN A 17 15.70 -9.38 12.35
C ASN A 17 15.58 -8.12 11.47
N ARG A 18 15.95 -8.18 10.18
CA ARG A 18 15.75 -7.08 9.21
C ARG A 18 14.33 -7.07 8.63
N VAL A 19 13.73 -8.24 8.43
CA VAL A 19 12.35 -8.39 7.99
C VAL A 19 11.37 -7.97 9.11
N GLU A 20 11.66 -8.35 10.34
CA GLU A 20 10.86 -8.04 11.52
C GLU A 20 10.92 -6.55 11.93
N LYS A 21 12.00 -5.85 11.55
CA LYS A 21 12.16 -4.40 11.77
C LYS A 21 11.59 -3.52 10.65
N LYS A 22 11.15 -4.09 9.53
CA LYS A 22 10.39 -3.30 8.57
C LYS A 22 9.00 -3.08 9.17
N PRO A 23 8.54 -1.83 9.33
CA PRO A 23 7.15 -1.61 9.67
C PRO A 23 6.30 -2.31 8.61
N PRO A 24 5.16 -2.92 8.99
CA PRO A 24 4.27 -3.50 8.01
C PRO A 24 3.99 -2.45 6.95
N LEU A 25 4.05 -2.85 5.67
CA LEU A 25 3.77 -2.03 4.48
C LEU A 25 2.32 -1.50 4.42
N ASN A 26 1.63 -1.51 5.57
CA ASN A 26 0.21 -1.28 5.74
C ASN A 26 -0.10 0.19 6.04
N MET A 27 0.91 1.07 6.14
CA MET A 27 0.67 2.47 6.54
C MET A 27 0.28 3.40 5.39
N ASN A 28 0.50 3.05 4.12
CA ASN A 28 0.24 3.95 2.98
C ASN A 28 -0.70 3.40 1.89
N TYR A 29 -1.21 2.17 2.02
CA TYR A 29 -2.09 1.62 1.00
C TYR A 29 -3.37 2.45 0.82
N ASN A 30 -3.96 2.90 1.94
CA ASN A 30 -5.15 3.75 1.90
C ASN A 30 -4.85 5.17 1.41
N SER A 31 -3.65 5.71 1.64
CA SER A 31 -3.28 7.03 1.13
C SER A 31 -3.06 7.01 -0.38
N GLU A 32 -2.33 6.02 -0.89
CA GLU A 32 -2.10 5.88 -2.34
C GLU A 32 -3.41 5.64 -3.10
N LEU A 33 -4.33 4.87 -2.51
CA LEU A 33 -5.64 4.62 -3.09
C LEU A 33 -6.51 5.90 -3.11
N ARG A 34 -6.47 6.72 -2.06
CA ARG A 34 -7.18 8.01 -2.02
C ARG A 34 -6.65 8.98 -3.07
N ASP A 35 -5.33 9.10 -3.20
CA ASP A 35 -4.69 9.96 -4.20
C ASP A 35 -5.08 9.52 -5.63
N TRP A 36 -5.06 8.21 -5.89
CA TRP A 36 -5.49 7.67 -7.17
C TRP A 36 -6.97 7.96 -7.47
N LEU A 37 -7.86 7.78 -6.48
CA LEU A 37 -9.29 8.09 -6.62
C LEU A 37 -9.53 9.56 -6.96
N GLN A 38 -8.83 10.48 -6.29
CA GLN A 38 -8.92 11.91 -6.58
C GLN A 38 -8.50 12.23 -8.03
N HIS A 39 -7.41 11.62 -8.52
CA HIS A 39 -6.99 11.80 -9.91
C HIS A 39 -8.04 11.29 -10.91
N VAL A 40 -8.66 10.14 -10.64
CA VAL A 40 -9.70 9.58 -11.52
C VAL A 40 -10.96 10.44 -11.53
N ILE A 41 -11.35 11.02 -10.40
CA ILE A 41 -12.47 11.96 -10.30
C ILE A 41 -12.21 13.21 -11.15
N LEU A 42 -11.03 13.81 -11.04
CA LEU A 42 -10.63 14.98 -11.83
C LEU A 42 -10.63 14.67 -13.35
N GLU A 43 -10.17 13.48 -13.73
CA GLU A 43 -10.16 13.05 -15.12
C GLU A 43 -11.58 12.81 -15.64
N ALA A 44 -12.47 12.25 -14.82
CA ALA A 44 -13.88 12.08 -15.16
C ALA A 44 -14.58 13.44 -15.34
N GLU A 45 -14.29 14.43 -14.49
CA GLU A 45 -14.79 15.80 -14.63
C GLU A 45 -14.34 16.46 -15.93
N LYS A 46 -13.05 16.36 -16.27
CA LYS A 46 -12.51 16.88 -17.55
C LYS A 46 -13.22 16.26 -18.75
N ASN A 47 -13.51 14.97 -18.68
CA ASN A 47 -14.17 14.23 -19.74
C ASN A 47 -15.71 14.35 -19.71
N LYS A 48 -16.28 15.12 -18.77
CA LYS A 48 -17.73 15.26 -18.54
C LYS A 48 -18.44 13.92 -18.30
N ASP A 49 -17.71 12.92 -17.82
CA ASP A 49 -18.24 11.61 -17.43
C ASP A 49 -18.72 11.66 -15.97
N PHE A 50 -19.87 12.32 -15.76
CA PHE A 50 -20.42 12.54 -14.43
C PHE A 50 -20.86 11.24 -13.75
N LYS A 51 -21.30 10.23 -14.53
CA LYS A 51 -21.64 8.92 -13.97
C LYS A 51 -20.42 8.28 -13.32
N ARG A 52 -19.28 8.31 -14.01
CA ARG A 52 -18.03 7.75 -13.49
C ARG A 52 -17.52 8.57 -12.30
N LYS A 53 -17.61 9.90 -12.37
CA LYS A 53 -17.28 10.79 -11.26
C LYS A 53 -18.06 10.41 -10.00
N ASP A 54 -19.39 10.30 -10.07
CA ASP A 54 -20.24 10.01 -8.91
C ASP A 54 -19.92 8.63 -8.29
N GLN A 55 -19.61 7.64 -9.13
CA GLN A 55 -19.19 6.31 -8.67
C GLN A 55 -17.89 6.37 -7.86
N PHE A 56 -16.86 7.07 -8.37
CA PHE A 56 -15.58 7.19 -7.68
C PHE A 56 -15.65 8.13 -6.47
N GLN A 57 -16.53 9.12 -6.50
CA GLN A 57 -16.79 9.99 -5.36
C GLN A 57 -17.43 9.21 -4.20
N SER A 58 -18.42 8.37 -4.49
CA SER A 58 -19.03 7.49 -3.49
C SER A 58 -18.00 6.53 -2.87
N LEU A 59 -17.13 5.93 -3.72
CA LEU A 59 -16.01 5.09 -3.26
C LEU A 59 -15.02 5.85 -2.37
N LEU A 60 -14.73 7.11 -2.67
CA LEU A 60 -13.83 7.94 -1.86
C LEU A 60 -14.46 8.28 -0.51
N GLU A 61 -15.76 8.53 -0.46
CA GLU A 61 -16.52 8.75 0.79
C GLU A 61 -16.50 7.49 1.67
N ASP A 62 -16.76 6.31 1.08
CA ASP A 62 -16.66 5.03 1.80
C ASP A 62 -15.26 4.79 2.37
N LEU A 63 -14.21 5.13 1.59
CA LEU A 63 -12.81 4.98 2.03
C LEU A 63 -12.41 5.96 3.13
N ASN A 64 -13.11 7.08 3.25
CA ASN A 64 -12.93 8.10 4.29
C ASN A 64 -13.75 7.82 5.55
N SER A 65 -14.78 6.97 5.46
CA SER A 65 -15.64 6.58 6.58
C SER A 65 -15.07 5.43 7.43
N VAL A 66 -13.95 4.83 7.01
CA VAL A 66 -13.19 3.79 7.74
C VAL A 66 -12.03 4.44 8.49
#